data_AF-A0A8J3MZ11-F1
#
_entry.id   AF-A0A8J3MZ11-F1
#
_cell.length_a   1.000
_cell.length_b   1.000
_cell.length_c   1.000
_cell.angle_alpha   90.00
_cell.angle_beta   90.00
_cell.angle_gamma   90.00
#
_symmetry.space_group_name_H-M   'P 1'
#
loop_
_entity.id
_entity.type
_entity.pdbx_description
1 polymer ?
#
loop_
_entity_poly.entity_id
_entity_poly.type
_entity_poly.pdbx_seq_one_letter_code
_entity_poly.pdbx_strand_id
1 'polypeptide(L)'
;MLINFPYIQRDTPIHRLDPRAKFLLLFAYGLAAAQTSNIWIILAGLIAAAWYYSQAHLKWKETRQVWIFIIILNLMIIVSNYFLSGGAVVKGVDISNPHILFSLPFLGLKSTAPYIGPAP
;
A
#
# COMPACT_ATOMS: atom_id res chain seq x y z
N MET A 1 -8.94 20.72 -26.91
CA MET A 1 -9.41 20.86 -25.51
C MET A 1 -8.92 19.63 -24.76
N LEU A 2 -7.91 19.77 -23.88
CA LEU A 2 -7.45 18.65 -23.04
C LEU A 2 -8.63 18.15 -22.21
N ILE A 3 -8.72 16.83 -22.03
CA ILE A 3 -9.69 16.16 -21.15
C ILE A 3 -9.82 16.92 -19.83
N ASN A 4 -11.03 17.43 -19.56
CA ASN A 4 -11.33 18.09 -18.30
C ASN A 4 -11.76 17.01 -17.30
N PHE A 5 -10.85 16.62 -16.40
CA PHE A 5 -11.21 15.73 -15.31
C PHE A 5 -12.16 16.48 -14.37
N PRO A 6 -13.34 15.94 -14.04
CA PRO A 6 -14.25 16.58 -13.11
C PRO A 6 -13.58 16.69 -11.73
N TYR A 7 -13.16 17.90 -11.38
CA TYR A 7 -12.52 18.21 -10.10
C TYR A 7 -13.52 18.92 -9.18
N ILE A 8 -13.76 18.34 -8.01
CA ILE A 8 -14.66 18.92 -7.01
C ILE A 8 -13.80 19.73 -6.04
N GLN A 9 -13.80 21.06 -6.22
CA GLN A 9 -13.16 21.97 -5.27
C GLN A 9 -13.89 21.93 -3.92
N ARG A 10 -13.13 21.79 -2.82
CA ARG A 10 -13.68 21.80 -1.45
C ARG A 10 -12.73 22.52 -0.51
N ASP A 11 -13.25 23.13 0.53
CA ASP A 11 -12.41 23.77 1.54
C ASP A 11 -12.08 22.80 2.69
N THR A 12 -11.28 21.77 2.41
CA THR A 12 -10.81 20.81 3.42
C THR A 12 -9.32 20.95 3.69
N PRO A 13 -8.82 20.54 4.88
CA PRO A 13 -7.40 20.59 5.19
C PRO A 13 -6.53 19.91 4.14
N ILE A 14 -6.98 18.78 3.60
CA ILE A 14 -6.27 18.07 2.52
C ILE A 14 -6.31 18.87 1.22
N HIS A 15 -7.44 19.51 0.89
CA HIS A 15 -7.53 20.28 -0.34
C HIS A 15 -6.51 21.42 -0.39
N ARG A 16 -6.24 22.06 0.76
CA ARG A 16 -5.27 23.16 0.91
C ARG A 16 -3.81 22.74 0.77
N LEU A 17 -3.49 21.44 0.83
CA LEU A 17 -2.13 20.96 0.59
C LEU A 17 -1.72 21.14 -0.88
N ASP A 18 -0.44 21.43 -1.09
CA ASP A 18 0.13 21.53 -2.43
C ASP A 18 -0.08 20.23 -3.23
N PRO A 19 -0.45 20.31 -4.52
CA PRO A 19 -0.67 19.13 -5.36
C PRO A 19 0.55 18.19 -5.41
N ARG A 20 1.76 18.75 -5.40
CA ARG A 20 3.02 17.98 -5.43
C ARG A 20 3.19 17.13 -4.18
N ALA A 21 2.86 17.69 -3.02
CA ALA A 21 2.92 16.98 -1.74
C ALA A 21 1.91 15.82 -1.71
N LYS A 22 0.72 15.98 -2.29
CA LYS A 22 -0.28 14.90 -2.40
C LYS A 22 0.22 13.73 -3.22
N PHE A 23 0.84 14.00 -4.38
CA PHE A 23 1.44 12.95 -5.21
C PHE A 23 2.60 12.27 -4.49
N LEU A 24 3.51 13.06 -3.90
CA LEU A 24 4.64 12.50 -3.16
C LEU A 24 4.16 11.61 -2.01
N LEU A 25 3.16 12.06 -1.24
CA LEU A 25 2.55 11.27 -0.17
C LEU A 25 1.93 9.97 -0.71
N LEU A 26 1.15 10.05 -1.80
CA LEU A 26 0.53 8.86 -2.41
C LEU A 26 1.58 7.80 -2.77
N PHE A 27 2.64 8.21 -3.47
CA PHE A 27 3.69 7.28 -3.91
C PHE A 27 4.53 6.76 -2.74
N ALA A 28 5.00 7.65 -1.86
CA ALA A 28 5.82 7.27 -0.72
C ALA A 28 5.06 6.33 0.22
N TYR A 29 3.78 6.63 0.48
CA TYR A 29 2.94 5.81 1.34
C TYR A 29 2.64 4.44 0.71
N GLY A 30 2.34 4.40 -0.59
CA GLY A 30 2.12 3.15 -1.32
C GLY A 30 3.36 2.24 -1.32
N LEU A 31 4.55 2.81 -1.56
CA LEU A 31 5.81 2.06 -1.53
C LEU A 31 6.16 1.59 -0.12
N ALA A 32 5.97 2.42 0.90
CA ALA A 32 6.19 2.05 2.29
C ALA A 32 5.28 0.88 2.72
N ALA A 33 4.01 0.92 2.33
CA ALA A 33 3.07 -0.17 2.60
C ALA A 33 3.46 -1.47 1.88
N ALA A 34 3.99 -1.38 0.66
CA ALA A 34 4.44 -2.54 -0.11
C ALA A 34 5.72 -3.19 0.43
N GLN A 35 6.57 -2.45 1.15
CA GLN A 35 7.85 -2.95 1.65
C GLN A 35 7.72 -3.85 2.90
N THR A 36 6.61 -3.75 3.63
CA THR A 36 6.42 -4.46 4.91
C THR A 36 5.35 -5.55 4.79
N SER A 37 5.61 -6.70 5.41
CA SER A 37 4.62 -7.78 5.59
C SER A 37 4.16 -7.90 7.05
N ASN A 38 4.63 -7.01 7.93
CA ASN A 38 4.25 -7.05 9.33
C ASN A 38 2.84 -6.51 9.52
N ILE A 39 1.93 -7.36 10.00
CA ILE A 39 0.50 -7.04 10.16
C ILE A 39 0.25 -5.82 11.05
N TRP A 40 1.08 -5.61 12.08
CA TRP A 40 0.92 -4.47 12.99
C TRP A 40 1.26 -3.15 12.32
N ILE A 41 2.32 -3.13 11.50
CA ILE A 41 2.74 -1.95 10.74
C ILE A 41 1.70 -1.65 9.66
N ILE A 42 1.19 -2.69 8.98
CA ILE A 42 0.12 -2.55 7.99
C ILE A 42 -1.17 -2.01 8.64
N LEU A 43 -1.54 -2.51 9.82
CA LEU A 43 -2.72 -2.04 10.55
C LEU A 43 -2.58 -0.58 10.99
N ALA A 44 -1.42 -0.21 11.54
CA ALA A 44 -1.12 1.18 11.88
C ALA A 44 -1.19 2.10 10.64
N GLY A 45 -0.66 1.63 9.51
CA GLY A 45 -0.82 2.29 8.23
C GLY A 45 -2.30 2.44 7.85
N LEU A 46 -3.08 1.37 7.87
CA LEU A 46 -4.50 1.40 7.53
C LEU A 46 -5.26 2.46 8.35
N ILE A 47 -4.98 2.56 9.65
CA ILE A 47 -5.56 3.58 10.54
C ILE A 47 -5.13 4.98 10.10
N ALA A 48 -3.85 5.20 9.82
CA ALA A 48 -3.34 6.48 9.32
C ALA A 48 -3.98 6.89 7.97
N ALA A 49 -4.13 5.93 7.05
CA ALA A 49 -4.78 6.15 5.76
C ALA A 49 -6.28 6.44 5.91
N ALA A 50 -6.98 5.74 6.80
CA ALA A 50 -8.38 5.98 7.10
C ALA A 50 -8.59 7.36 7.73
N TRP A 51 -7.70 7.76 8.66
CA TRP A 51 -7.72 9.09 9.26
C TRP A 51 -7.49 10.17 8.19
N TYR A 52 -6.47 10.03 7.35
CA TYR A 52 -6.23 10.95 6.24
C TYR A 52 -7.46 11.02 5.31
N TYR A 53 -8.01 9.89 4.89
CA TYR A 53 -9.20 9.86 4.03
C TYR A 53 -10.42 10.55 4.68
N SER A 54 -10.59 10.42 6.00
CA SER A 54 -11.65 11.10 6.75
C SER A 54 -11.52 12.63 6.71
N GLN A 55 -10.29 13.17 6.77
CA GLN A 55 -10.04 14.62 6.69
C GLN A 55 -10.48 15.24 5.34
N ALA A 56 -10.70 14.43 4.31
CA ALA A 56 -11.18 14.89 3.01
C ALA A 56 -12.69 15.19 3.01
N HIS A 57 -13.42 14.79 4.06
CA HIS A 57 -14.86 14.95 4.21
C HIS A 57 -15.65 14.54 2.95
N LEU A 58 -15.25 13.44 2.33
CA LEU A 58 -15.85 12.92 1.10
C LEU A 58 -17.26 12.41 1.36
N LYS A 59 -18.21 12.75 0.47
CA LYS A 59 -19.58 12.22 0.58
C LYS A 59 -19.58 10.81 0.03
N TRP A 60 -20.18 9.87 0.76
CA TRP A 60 -20.26 8.46 0.32
C TRP A 60 -20.87 8.30 -1.07
N LYS A 61 -21.86 9.15 -1.43
CA LYS A 61 -22.50 9.14 -2.76
C LYS A 61 -21.51 9.31 -3.91
N GLU A 62 -20.45 10.10 -3.72
CA GLU A 62 -19.44 10.38 -4.74
C GLU A 62 -18.40 9.26 -4.81
N THR A 63 -18.04 8.68 -3.68
CA THR A 63 -16.97 7.68 -3.59
C THR A 63 -17.47 6.25 -3.79
N ARG A 64 -18.76 5.99 -3.61
CA ARG A 64 -19.35 4.64 -3.67
C ARG A 64 -19.03 3.92 -4.98
N GLN A 65 -19.11 4.60 -6.13
CA GLN A 65 -18.84 3.96 -7.42
C GLN A 65 -17.38 3.53 -7.55
N VAL A 66 -16.45 4.36 -7.07
CA VAL A 66 -15.02 4.04 -7.05
C VAL A 66 -14.74 2.88 -6.09
N TRP A 67 -15.35 2.87 -4.91
CA TRP A 67 -15.21 1.76 -3.95
C TRP A 67 -15.77 0.45 -4.49
N ILE A 68 -16.91 0.47 -5.18
CA ILE A 68 -17.46 -0.72 -5.86
C ILE A 68 -16.45 -1.27 -6.87
N PHE A 69 -15.87 -0.39 -7.71
CA PHE A 69 -14.85 -0.79 -8.67
C PHE A 69 -13.62 -1.41 -7.97
N ILE A 70 -13.08 -0.76 -6.92
CA ILE A 70 -11.93 -1.25 -6.17
C ILE A 70 -12.21 -2.63 -5.55
N ILE A 71 -13.39 -2.83 -4.96
CA ILE A 71 -13.78 -4.10 -4.35
C ILE A 71 -13.90 -5.20 -5.41
N ILE A 72 -14.56 -4.92 -6.53
CA ILE A 72 -14.69 -5.90 -7.64
C ILE A 72 -13.32 -6.27 -8.20
N LEU A 73 -12.46 -5.28 -8.43
CA LEU A 73 -11.11 -5.52 -8.94
C LEU A 73 -10.28 -6.35 -7.96
N ASN A 74 -10.33 -6.04 -6.66
CA ASN A 74 -9.63 -6.82 -5.64
C ASN A 74 -10.17 -8.25 -5.55
N LEU A 75 -11.49 -8.42 -5.59
CA LEU A 75 -12.12 -9.74 -5.60
C LEU A 75 -11.61 -10.56 -6.78
N MET A 76 -11.58 -9.97 -7.98
CA MET A 76 -11.05 -10.63 -9.17
C MET A 76 -9.58 -11.05 -8.97
N ILE A 77 -8.73 -10.15 -8.48
CA ILE A 77 -7.30 -10.44 -8.22
C ILE A 77 -7.14 -11.56 -7.19
N ILE A 78 -7.87 -11.52 -6.08
CA ILE A 78 -7.82 -12.54 -5.02
C ILE A 78 -8.24 -13.91 -5.58
N VAL A 79 -9.36 -13.95 -6.31
CA VAL A 79 -9.87 -15.19 -6.92
C VAL A 79 -8.88 -15.73 -7.94
N SER A 80 -8.37 -14.89 -8.85
CA SER A 80 -7.36 -15.28 -9.82
C SER A 80 -6.10 -15.80 -9.14
N ASN A 81 -5.58 -15.11 -8.12
CA ASN A 81 -4.41 -15.56 -7.37
C ASN A 81 -4.65 -16.89 -6.65
N TYR A 82 -5.84 -17.10 -6.09
CA TYR A 82 -6.21 -18.34 -5.44
C TYR A 82 -6.18 -19.53 -6.42
N PHE A 83 -6.78 -19.36 -7.61
CA PHE A 83 -6.77 -20.39 -8.66
C PHE A 83 -5.37 -20.63 -9.24
N LEU A 84 -4.62 -19.57 -9.55
CA LEU A 84 -3.26 -19.68 -10.10
C LEU A 84 -2.27 -20.30 -9.11
N SER A 85 -2.41 -20.00 -7.82
CA SER A 85 -1.57 -20.57 -6.76
C SER A 85 -2.02 -21.96 -6.32
N GLY A 86 -3.10 -22.51 -6.88
CA GLY A 86 -3.67 -23.80 -6.49
C GLY A 86 -4.08 -23.88 -5.01
N GLY A 87 -4.48 -22.74 -4.41
CA GLY A 87 -4.77 -22.63 -2.98
C GLY A 87 -3.54 -22.53 -2.06
N ALA A 88 -2.31 -22.55 -2.60
CA ALA A 88 -1.06 -22.44 -1.84
C ALA A 88 -0.60 -20.99 -1.60
N VAL A 89 -1.52 -20.06 -1.39
CA VAL A 89 -1.25 -18.61 -1.21
C VAL A 89 -0.35 -18.31 0.01
N VAL A 90 -0.17 -19.29 0.92
CA VAL A 90 0.58 -19.16 2.18
C VAL A 90 1.81 -20.09 2.24
N LYS A 91 2.39 -20.50 1.11
CA LYS A 91 3.79 -20.95 1.16
C LYS A 91 4.67 -19.71 1.10
N GLY A 92 4.89 -19.11 2.27
CA GLY A 92 6.03 -18.21 2.46
C GLY A 92 7.26 -18.87 1.85
N VAL A 93 8.10 -18.06 1.19
CA VAL A 93 9.35 -18.48 0.55
C VAL A 93 9.99 -19.58 1.40
N ASP A 94 10.30 -20.73 0.80
CA ASP A 94 10.88 -21.87 1.51
C ASP A 94 12.26 -21.45 2.06
N ILE A 95 12.25 -20.92 3.29
CA ILE A 95 13.42 -20.37 3.99
C ILE A 95 14.38 -21.49 4.40
N SER A 96 14.03 -22.75 4.12
CA SER A 96 14.86 -23.92 4.42
C SER A 96 16.16 -23.92 3.60
N ASN A 97 16.16 -23.32 2.39
CA ASN A 97 17.35 -23.21 1.53
C ASN A 97 17.36 -21.88 0.75
N PRO A 98 17.66 -20.74 1.38
CA PRO A 98 17.78 -19.47 0.68
C PRO A 98 19.02 -19.49 -0.21
N HIS A 99 18.83 -19.35 -1.53
CA HIS A 99 19.94 -19.13 -2.45
C HIS A 99 20.31 -17.64 -2.44
N ILE A 100 21.40 -17.31 -1.76
CA ILE A 100 21.89 -15.93 -1.63
C ILE A 100 22.56 -15.53 -2.95
N LEU A 101 21.84 -14.73 -3.75
CA LEU A 101 22.36 -14.21 -5.03
C LEU A 101 23.33 -13.03 -4.84
N PHE A 102 23.14 -12.26 -3.77
CA PHE A 102 23.92 -11.05 -3.50
C PHE A 102 23.80 -10.67 -2.01
N SER A 103 24.92 -10.46 -1.33
CA SER A 103 24.96 -10.00 0.07
C SER A 103 25.71 -8.67 0.18
N LEU A 104 25.15 -7.73 0.94
CA LEU A 104 25.76 -6.45 1.24
C LEU A 104 26.44 -6.53 2.61
N PRO A 105 27.78 -6.37 2.70
CA PRO A 105 28.51 -6.67 3.93
C PRO A 105 28.17 -5.77 5.12
N PHE A 106 27.60 -4.58 4.89
CA PHE A 106 27.31 -3.59 5.94
C PHE A 106 25.83 -3.19 6.04
N LEU A 107 24.97 -3.60 5.10
CA LEU A 107 23.59 -3.10 5.02
C LEU A 107 22.60 -4.24 4.75
N GLY A 108 22.03 -4.80 5.80
CA GLY A 108 20.99 -5.81 5.75
C GLY A 108 19.77 -5.42 6.60
N LEU A 109 18.57 -5.62 6.05
CA LEU A 109 17.31 -5.44 6.77
C LEU A 109 17.00 -6.71 7.55
N LYS A 110 17.03 -6.63 8.88
CA LYS A 110 16.76 -7.76 9.78
C LYS A 110 15.30 -7.77 10.20
N SER A 111 14.74 -8.96 10.47
CA SER A 111 13.40 -9.11 11.05
C SER A 111 13.35 -8.81 12.56
N THR A 112 14.51 -8.71 13.20
CA THR A 112 14.69 -8.42 14.63
C THR A 112 15.51 -7.14 14.84
N ALA A 113 15.25 -6.44 15.95
CA ALA A 113 16.02 -5.26 16.33
C ALA A 113 17.50 -5.63 16.60
N PRO A 114 18.49 -4.82 16.19
CA PRO A 114 18.39 -3.59 15.39
C PRO A 114 18.12 -3.97 13.93
N TYR A 115 16.97 -3.55 13.40
CA TYR A 115 16.45 -3.92 12.07
C TYR A 115 17.38 -3.56 10.89
N ILE A 116 18.55 -2.98 11.18
CA ILE A 116 19.63 -2.61 10.27
C ILE A 116 20.94 -3.18 10.83
N GLY A 117 21.63 -4.02 10.06
CA GLY A 117 22.96 -4.54 10.39
C GLY A 117 23.45 -5.53 9.34
N PRO A 118 24.64 -6.13 9.51
CA PRO A 118 25.11 -7.16 8.58
C PRO A 118 24.14 -8.35 8.60
N ALA A 119 23.53 -8.64 7.45
CA ALA A 119 22.66 -9.80 7.23
C ALA A 119 23.32 -10.68 6.16
N PRO A 120 23.36 -12.02 6.36
CA PRO A 120 23.82 -12.96 5.34
C PRO A 120 22.89 -12.98 4.12
#